data_AF-C8PNY3-F1
#
_entry.id   AF-C8PNY3-F1
#
_cell.length_a   1.000
_cell.length_b   1.000
_cell.length_c   1.000
_cell.angle_alpha   90.00
_cell.angle_beta   90.00
_cell.angle_gamma   90.00
#
_symmetry.space_group_name_H-M   'P 1'
#
loop_
_entity.id
_entity.type
_entity.pdbx_description
1 polymer ?
#
loop_
_entity_poly.entity_id
_entity_poly.type
_entity_poly.pdbx_seq_one_letter_code
_entity_poly.pdbx_strand_id
1 'polypeptide(L)'
;MAQKKESFLTRILQLFLPRDDAEAIKKRHLKALAKEISKNKFGKWYKPSSEEFQPQMARFFFELYKIVGPARALLASAASSKVLKAITVEQNLSKQQHQIREKLTPDAIKERAKTAKQKELSIQVQKEFDVFMREFDGKKIDEIDTLYRQLNEFIHFVLFDYYFFLKNSILPCRKINFLIPRTFQLSTVNI
;
A
#
# COMPACT_ATOMS: atom_id res chain seq x y z
N MET A 1 35.43 -41.78 -41.48
CA MET A 1 34.71 -40.52 -41.17
C MET A 1 33.22 -40.83 -41.15
N ALA A 2 32.56 -40.80 -39.99
CA ALA A 2 31.18 -41.24 -39.84
C ALA A 2 30.20 -40.11 -40.23
N GLN A 3 29.48 -40.29 -41.35
CA GLN A 3 28.34 -39.43 -41.68
C GLN A 3 27.17 -39.79 -40.76
N LYS A 4 26.90 -38.90 -39.80
CA LYS A 4 25.77 -38.96 -38.87
C LYS A 4 24.48 -38.78 -39.67
N LYS A 5 23.78 -39.88 -39.96
CA LYS A 5 22.43 -39.87 -40.54
C LYS A 5 21.50 -39.23 -39.50
N GLU A 6 21.19 -37.94 -39.66
CA GLU A 6 20.12 -37.33 -38.89
C GLU A 6 18.83 -38.08 -39.22
N SER A 7 18.25 -38.70 -38.20
CA SER A 7 17.13 -39.61 -38.34
C SER A 7 15.93 -38.87 -38.96
N PHE A 8 15.27 -39.51 -39.92
CA PHE A 8 14.02 -39.04 -40.53
C PHE A 8 12.97 -38.69 -39.46
N LEU A 9 13.01 -39.39 -38.32
CA LEU A 9 12.21 -39.10 -37.15
C LEU A 9 12.54 -37.75 -36.52
N THR A 10 13.80 -37.32 -36.53
CA THR A 10 14.23 -36.00 -36.05
C THR A 10 13.66 -34.87 -36.92
N ARG A 11 13.58 -35.06 -38.25
CA ARG A 11 12.95 -34.11 -39.18
C ARG A 11 11.44 -34.05 -39.02
N ILE A 12 10.78 -35.19 -38.81
CA ILE A 12 9.34 -35.24 -38.51
C ILE A 12 9.06 -34.59 -37.16
N LEU A 13 9.83 -34.91 -36.13
CA LEU A 13 9.72 -34.26 -34.82
C LEU A 13 9.93 -32.74 -34.91
N GLN A 14 10.88 -32.26 -35.70
CA GLN A 14 11.09 -30.82 -35.94
C GLN A 14 9.95 -30.12 -36.69
N LEU A 15 9.15 -30.85 -37.49
CA LEU A 15 7.95 -30.33 -38.15
C LEU A 15 6.73 -30.28 -37.22
N PHE A 16 6.69 -31.12 -36.18
CA PHE A 16 5.61 -31.16 -35.18
C PHE A 16 5.96 -30.45 -33.86
N LEU A 17 7.24 -30.14 -33.62
CA LEU A 17 7.68 -29.21 -32.58
C LEU A 17 7.32 -27.80 -33.05
N PRO A 18 6.39 -27.10 -32.37
CA PRO A 18 6.13 -25.72 -32.70
C PRO A 18 7.42 -24.95 -32.45
N ARG A 19 7.97 -24.39 -33.53
CA ARG A 19 8.95 -23.28 -33.52
C ARG A 19 8.52 -22.31 -32.41
N ASP A 20 9.47 -21.79 -31.62
CA ASP A 20 9.24 -20.89 -30.47
C ASP A 20 8.28 -19.74 -30.79
N ASP A 21 7.01 -20.06 -30.81
CA ASP A 21 5.94 -19.14 -31.11
C ASP A 21 5.61 -18.50 -29.78
N ALA A 22 5.96 -17.23 -29.65
CA ALA A 22 5.76 -16.45 -28.44
C ALA A 22 4.30 -16.53 -27.96
N GLU A 23 3.34 -16.72 -28.87
CA GLU A 23 1.93 -16.91 -28.51
C GLU A 23 1.66 -18.28 -27.88
N ALA A 24 2.26 -19.35 -28.38
CA ALA A 24 2.14 -20.69 -27.81
C ALA A 24 2.78 -20.76 -26.42
N ILE A 25 3.91 -20.10 -26.21
CA ILE A 25 4.58 -20.00 -24.91
C ILE A 25 3.72 -19.20 -23.93
N LYS A 26 3.23 -18.01 -24.32
CA LYS A 26 2.27 -17.22 -23.50
C LYS A 26 1.04 -18.04 -23.12
N LYS A 27 0.44 -18.75 -24.07
CA LYS A 27 -0.75 -19.59 -23.83
C LYS A 27 -0.45 -20.74 -22.86
N ARG A 28 0.75 -21.34 -22.90
CA ARG A 28 1.18 -22.34 -21.92
C ARG A 28 1.34 -21.74 -20.52
N HIS A 29 1.97 -20.56 -20.40
CA HIS A 29 2.08 -19.86 -19.11
C HIS A 29 0.71 -19.45 -18.54
N LEU A 30 -0.19 -18.93 -19.37
CA LEU A 30 -1.55 -18.58 -18.95
C LEU A 30 -2.33 -19.81 -18.46
N LYS A 31 -2.17 -20.96 -19.13
CA LYS A 31 -2.76 -22.23 -18.67
C LYS A 31 -2.17 -22.72 -17.35
N ALA A 32 -0.87 -22.55 -17.14
CA ALA A 32 -0.22 -22.90 -15.87
C ALA A 32 -0.75 -22.03 -14.74
N LEU A 33 -0.83 -20.71 -14.94
CA LEU A 33 -1.42 -19.76 -13.99
C LEU A 33 -2.88 -20.08 -13.70
N ALA A 34 -3.69 -20.37 -14.72
CA ALA A 34 -5.08 -20.81 -14.54
C ALA A 34 -5.20 -22.07 -13.66
N LYS A 35 -4.30 -23.05 -13.87
CA LYS A 35 -4.24 -24.28 -13.07
C LYS A 35 -3.79 -24.02 -11.63
N GLU A 36 -2.89 -23.08 -11.41
CA GLU A 36 -2.49 -22.67 -10.06
C GLU A 36 -3.61 -21.93 -9.33
N ILE A 37 -4.27 -20.97 -9.99
CA ILE A 37 -5.37 -20.19 -9.41
C ILE A 37 -6.52 -21.11 -9.01
N SER A 38 -6.91 -22.04 -9.89
CA SER A 38 -7.99 -23.00 -9.63
C SER A 38 -7.69 -23.97 -8.49
N LYS A 39 -6.42 -24.33 -8.26
CA LYS A 39 -6.01 -25.20 -7.15
C LYS A 39 -5.83 -24.46 -5.84
N ASN A 40 -5.61 -23.15 -5.89
CA ASN A 40 -5.41 -22.31 -4.72
C ASN A 40 -6.75 -21.81 -4.15
N LYS A 41 -6.72 -21.19 -2.98
CA LYS A 41 -7.85 -20.52 -2.32
C LYS A 41 -8.55 -19.45 -3.17
N PHE A 42 -7.94 -19.05 -4.29
CA PHE A 42 -8.47 -18.05 -5.23
C PHE A 42 -9.41 -18.66 -6.28
N GLY A 43 -9.44 -19.98 -6.47
CA GLY A 43 -10.36 -20.64 -7.40
C GLY A 43 -11.83 -20.45 -7.04
N LYS A 44 -12.12 -20.11 -5.77
CA LYS A 44 -13.47 -19.75 -5.29
C LYS A 44 -13.90 -18.33 -5.70
N TRP A 45 -12.96 -17.48 -6.12
CA TRP A 45 -13.20 -16.07 -6.47
C TRP A 45 -13.12 -15.82 -7.98
N TYR A 46 -12.35 -16.63 -8.71
CA TYR A 46 -12.15 -16.47 -10.14
C TYR A 46 -12.20 -17.82 -10.85
N LYS A 47 -12.94 -17.88 -11.96
CA LYS A 47 -13.04 -19.08 -12.80
C LYS A 47 -12.22 -18.86 -14.06
N PRO A 48 -11.02 -19.46 -14.17
CA PRO A 48 -10.12 -19.22 -15.31
C PRO A 48 -10.69 -19.66 -16.66
N SER A 49 -11.60 -20.64 -16.67
CA SER A 49 -12.16 -21.17 -17.93
C SER A 49 -13.17 -20.24 -18.59
N SER A 50 -13.88 -19.42 -17.82
CA SER A 50 -14.83 -18.42 -18.34
C SER A 50 -14.32 -17.00 -18.20
N GLU A 51 -13.10 -16.83 -17.65
CA GLU A 51 -12.50 -15.52 -17.33
C GLU A 51 -13.40 -14.62 -16.47
N GLU A 52 -14.29 -15.23 -15.69
CA GLU A 52 -15.30 -14.55 -14.89
C GLU A 52 -14.95 -14.57 -13.41
N PHE A 53 -15.27 -13.47 -12.74
CA PHE A 53 -15.31 -13.43 -11.28
C PHE A 53 -16.55 -14.15 -10.76
N GLN A 54 -16.34 -14.90 -9.67
CA GLN A 54 -17.43 -15.60 -9.00
C GLN A 54 -18.22 -14.64 -8.11
N PRO A 55 -19.55 -14.84 -7.95
CA PRO A 55 -20.38 -14.02 -7.07
C PRO A 55 -19.88 -13.95 -5.62
N GLN A 56 -19.18 -15.00 -5.16
CA GLN A 56 -18.57 -15.04 -3.84
C GLN A 56 -17.53 -13.93 -3.63
N MET A 57 -16.83 -13.52 -4.69
CA MET A 57 -15.89 -12.40 -4.64
C MET A 57 -16.63 -11.08 -4.44
N ALA A 58 -17.70 -10.84 -5.20
CA ALA A 58 -18.53 -9.64 -5.06
C ALA A 58 -19.15 -9.55 -3.66
N ARG A 59 -19.63 -10.67 -3.10
CA ARG A 59 -20.13 -10.74 -1.71
C ARG A 59 -19.06 -10.33 -0.70
N PHE A 60 -17.83 -10.84 -0.85
CA PHE A 60 -16.73 -10.49 0.04
C PHE A 60 -16.42 -8.98 0.02
N PHE A 61 -16.30 -8.37 -1.16
CA PHE A 61 -16.04 -6.94 -1.27
C PHE A 61 -17.23 -6.08 -0.81
N PHE A 62 -18.47 -6.57 -0.94
CA PHE A 62 -19.65 -5.90 -0.41
C PHE A 62 -19.69 -5.91 1.12
N GLU A 63 -19.40 -7.05 1.75
CA GLU A 63 -19.29 -7.12 3.22
C GLU A 63 -18.16 -6.22 3.72
N LEU A 64 -17.04 -6.18 3.00
CA LEU A 64 -15.93 -5.31 3.34
C LEU A 64 -16.32 -3.83 3.21
N TYR A 65 -16.98 -3.44 2.12
CA TYR A 65 -17.54 -2.09 1.94
C TYR A 65 -18.50 -1.70 3.07
N LYS A 66 -19.36 -2.61 3.50
CA LYS A 66 -20.31 -2.36 4.59
C LYS A 66 -19.60 -2.04 5.91
N ILE A 67 -18.47 -2.70 6.18
CA ILE A 67 -17.67 -2.49 7.39
C ILE A 67 -16.87 -1.19 7.31
N VAL A 68 -16.16 -0.94 6.19
CA VAL A 68 -15.25 0.20 6.06
C VAL A 68 -15.94 1.49 5.60
N GLY A 69 -17.10 1.37 4.95
CA GLY A 69 -17.85 2.48 4.38
C GLY A 69 -18.16 3.61 5.37
N PRO A 70 -18.64 3.33 6.60
CA PRO A 70 -18.87 4.36 7.62
C PRO A 70 -17.59 5.14 7.99
N ALA A 71 -16.43 4.48 7.99
CA ALA A 71 -15.15 5.10 8.33
C ALA A 71 -14.62 6.01 7.21
N ARG A 72 -15.09 5.86 5.97
CA ARG A 72 -14.67 6.67 4.82
C ARG A 72 -14.93 8.17 5.04
N ALA A 73 -16.09 8.52 5.59
CA ALA A 73 -16.44 9.93 5.86
C ALA A 73 -15.50 10.56 6.91
N LEU A 74 -15.08 9.77 7.92
CA LEU A 74 -14.18 10.23 8.98
C LEU A 74 -12.73 10.35 8.47
N LEU A 75 -12.29 9.44 7.61
CA LEU A 75 -10.91 9.39 7.13
C LEU A 75 -10.66 10.24 5.88
N ALA A 76 -11.70 10.58 5.11
CA ALA A 76 -11.57 11.42 3.92
C ALA A 76 -11.04 12.82 4.25
N SER A 77 -11.40 13.37 5.42
CA SER A 77 -10.88 14.64 5.92
C SER A 77 -9.50 14.51 6.56
N ALA A 78 -9.17 13.33 7.12
CA ALA A 78 -7.90 13.07 7.79
C ALA A 78 -6.75 12.84 6.80
N ALA A 79 -7.00 12.20 5.66
CA ALA A 79 -6.00 11.72 4.70
C ALA A 79 -5.06 12.82 4.14
N SER A 80 -5.53 14.06 4.02
CA SER A 80 -4.73 15.20 3.52
C SER A 80 -3.98 15.96 4.63
N SER A 81 -4.19 15.58 5.89
CA SER A 81 -3.87 16.46 7.00
C SER A 81 -2.46 16.19 7.55
N LYS A 82 -1.72 17.28 7.78
CA LYS A 82 -0.52 17.28 8.65
C LYS A 82 -0.83 16.76 10.06
N VAL A 83 -2.11 16.71 10.43
CA VAL A 83 -2.62 16.21 11.71
C VAL A 83 -2.29 14.72 11.88
N LEU A 84 -2.33 13.89 10.84
CA LEU A 84 -1.96 12.47 10.98
C LEU A 84 -0.48 12.28 11.33
N LYS A 85 0.39 13.07 10.70
CA LYS A 85 1.83 13.07 11.02
C LYS A 85 2.04 13.54 12.47
N ALA A 86 1.37 14.63 12.86
CA ALA A 86 1.44 15.14 14.22
C ALA A 86 0.96 14.11 15.25
N ILE A 87 -0.21 13.50 15.04
CA ILE A 87 -0.75 12.45 15.92
C ILE A 87 0.22 11.27 16.03
N THR A 88 0.81 10.82 14.92
CA THR A 88 1.73 9.68 14.95
C THR A 88 2.97 9.97 15.77
N VAL A 89 3.53 11.18 15.65
CA VAL A 89 4.66 11.63 16.48
C VAL A 89 4.23 11.75 17.94
N GLU A 90 3.07 12.36 18.21
CA GLU A 90 2.56 12.59 19.56
C GLU A 90 2.28 11.31 20.34
N GLN A 91 1.73 10.29 19.69
CA GLN A 91 1.45 9.00 20.32
C GLN A 91 2.72 8.19 20.63
N ASN A 92 3.83 8.48 19.94
CA ASN A 92 5.12 7.84 20.18
C ASN A 92 6.03 8.61 21.15
N LEU A 93 5.55 9.72 21.71
CA LEU A 93 6.30 10.44 22.74
C LEU A 93 6.36 9.62 24.03
N SER A 94 7.52 9.65 24.68
CA SER A 94 7.64 9.09 26.03
C SER A 94 6.84 9.92 27.04
N LYS A 95 6.55 9.34 28.21
CA LYS A 95 5.94 10.09 29.33
C LYS A 95 6.79 11.31 29.72
N GLN A 96 8.11 11.21 29.63
CA GLN A 96 9.02 12.34 29.91
C GLN A 96 8.93 13.41 28.83
N GLN A 97 8.87 13.02 27.55
CA GLN A 97 8.67 13.95 26.44
C GLN A 97 7.32 14.69 26.53
N HIS A 98 6.25 14.03 26.97
CA HIS A 98 4.97 14.69 27.23
C HIS A 98 5.07 15.76 28.32
N GLN A 99 5.74 15.46 29.44
CA GLN A 99 5.94 16.42 30.53
C GLN A 99 6.80 17.61 30.12
N ILE A 100 7.84 17.40 29.30
CA ILE A 100 8.67 18.49 28.78
C ILE A 100 7.87 19.32 27.78
N ARG A 101 7.07 18.69 26.92
CA ARG A 101 6.21 19.38 25.94
C ARG A 101 5.23 20.33 26.61
N GLU A 102 4.58 19.92 27.72
CA GLU A 102 3.66 20.78 28.48
C GLU A 102 4.34 22.05 28.99
N LYS A 103 5.59 21.93 29.44
CA LYS A 103 6.41 23.07 29.87
C LYS A 103 6.77 23.96 28.68
N LEU A 104 7.09 23.40 27.53
CA LEU A 104 7.49 24.14 26.32
C LEU A 104 6.32 24.80 25.58
N THR A 105 5.10 24.77 26.11
CA THR A 105 3.95 25.47 25.51
C THR A 105 4.09 27.00 25.61
N PRO A 106 3.54 27.76 24.64
CA PRO A 106 3.60 29.22 24.68
C PRO A 106 3.07 29.82 25.98
N ASP A 107 2.00 29.26 26.54
CA ASP A 107 1.37 29.75 27.75
C ASP A 107 2.23 29.46 28.99
N ALA A 108 2.80 28.26 29.10
CA ALA A 108 3.72 27.93 30.18
C ALA A 108 5.02 28.75 30.13
N ILE A 109 5.49 29.13 28.94
CA ILE A 109 6.65 30.02 28.78
C ILE A 109 6.29 31.45 29.17
N LYS A 110 5.10 31.95 28.77
CA LYS A 110 4.62 33.29 29.16
C LYS A 110 4.46 33.43 30.67
N GLU A 111 3.92 32.43 31.35
CA GLU A 111 3.80 32.44 32.81
C GLU A 111 5.19 32.44 33.49
N ARG A 112 6.14 31.64 32.99
CA ARG A 112 7.53 31.63 33.50
C ARG A 112 8.28 32.94 33.21
N ALA A 113 7.97 33.62 32.11
CA ALA A 113 8.56 34.91 31.76
C ALA A 113 8.16 36.06 32.70
N LYS A 114 7.06 35.91 33.47
CA LYS A 114 6.64 36.91 34.46
C LYS A 114 7.52 36.90 35.72
N THR A 115 8.16 35.77 36.03
CA THR A 115 8.90 35.55 37.28
C THR A 115 10.39 35.35 37.09
N ALA A 116 10.85 34.87 35.92
CA ALA A 116 12.25 34.59 35.64
C ALA A 116 12.94 35.72 34.84
N LYS A 117 14.26 35.88 35.03
CA LYS A 117 15.07 36.77 34.18
C LYS A 117 15.15 36.21 32.76
N GLN A 118 14.98 37.08 31.76
CA GLN A 118 14.85 36.68 30.36
C GLN A 118 16.01 35.83 29.81
N LYS A 119 17.26 36.10 30.23
CA LYS A 119 18.44 35.30 29.85
C LYS A 119 18.48 33.92 30.50
N GLU A 120 17.99 33.80 31.73
CA GLU A 120 17.96 32.52 32.45
C GLU A 120 16.86 31.62 31.87
N LEU A 121 15.70 32.22 31.54
CA LEU A 121 14.60 31.52 30.91
C LEU A 121 14.98 30.94 29.54
N SER A 122 15.70 31.70 28.70
CA SER A 122 16.11 31.20 27.38
C SER A 122 17.06 30.00 27.49
N ILE A 123 18.03 30.03 28.41
CA ILE A 123 18.95 28.91 28.67
C ILE A 123 18.17 27.69 29.16
N GLN A 124 17.18 27.89 30.05
CA GLN A 124 16.39 26.80 30.61
C GLN A 124 15.50 26.14 29.55
N VAL A 125 14.83 26.94 28.71
CA VAL A 125 14.02 26.45 27.58
C VAL A 125 14.89 25.70 26.57
N GLN A 126 16.07 26.23 26.24
CA GLN A 126 17.00 25.55 25.32
C GLN A 126 17.44 24.19 25.88
N LYS A 127 17.77 24.12 27.18
CA LYS A 127 18.16 22.87 27.83
C LYS A 127 17.02 21.86 27.87
N GLU A 128 15.80 22.29 28.19
CA GLU A 128 14.60 21.45 28.15
C GLU A 128 14.34 20.91 26.73
N PHE A 129 14.52 21.75 25.70
CA PHE A 129 14.40 21.37 24.30
C PHE A 129 15.49 20.37 23.87
N ASP A 130 16.75 20.57 24.27
CA ASP A 130 17.85 19.66 23.92
C ASP A 130 17.68 18.29 24.59
N VAL A 131 17.05 18.23 25.77
CA VAL A 131 16.68 16.96 26.42
C VAL A 131 15.55 16.29 25.66
N PHE A 132 14.53 17.06 25.25
CA PHE A 132 13.41 16.55 24.45
C PHE A 132 13.88 15.94 23.11
N MET A 133 14.80 16.60 22.42
CA MET A 133 15.31 16.14 21.11
C MET A 133 16.22 14.92 21.22
N ARG A 134 16.99 14.79 22.32
CA ARG A 134 17.87 13.63 22.55
C ARG A 134 17.13 12.30 22.65
N GLU A 135 15.86 12.33 23.01
CA GLU A 135 15.03 11.14 23.10
C GLU A 135 14.52 10.63 21.74
N PHE A 136 14.66 11.40 20.67
CA PHE A 136 14.42 10.93 19.30
C PHE A 136 15.71 10.32 18.73
N ASP A 137 15.89 9.03 18.97
CA ASP A 137 16.95 8.25 18.33
C ASP A 137 16.50 7.77 16.93
N GLY A 138 17.45 7.25 16.15
CA GLY A 138 17.14 6.72 14.81
C GLY A 138 16.08 5.62 14.83
N LYS A 139 16.07 4.78 15.89
CA LYS A 139 15.09 3.71 16.04
C LYS A 139 13.67 4.23 16.23
N LYS A 140 13.46 5.19 17.14
CA LYS A 140 12.14 5.81 17.32
C LYS A 140 11.68 6.53 16.06
N ILE A 141 12.59 7.18 15.33
CA ILE A 141 12.25 7.84 14.06
C ILE A 141 11.74 6.80 13.05
N ASP A 142 12.45 5.68 12.91
CA ASP A 142 12.04 4.58 12.01
C ASP A 142 10.69 3.96 12.43
N GLU A 143 10.44 3.82 13.74
CA GLU A 143 9.16 3.33 14.28
C GLU A 143 8.01 4.29 13.94
N ILE A 144 8.20 5.60 14.15
CA ILE A 144 7.21 6.64 13.80
C ILE A 144 6.91 6.62 12.30
N ASP A 145 7.94 6.54 11.46
CA ASP A 145 7.77 6.51 10.01
C ASP A 145 7.06 5.23 9.53
N THR A 146 7.35 4.09 10.17
CA THR A 146 6.68 2.82 9.89
C THR A 146 5.20 2.90 10.27
N LEU A 147 4.88 3.42 11.45
CA LEU A 147 3.50 3.61 11.89
C LEU A 147 2.74 4.58 10.97
N TYR A 148 3.38 5.68 10.57
CA TYR A 148 2.80 6.62 9.63
C TYR A 148 2.49 5.96 8.29
N ARG A 149 3.40 5.14 7.76
CA ARG A 149 3.20 4.40 6.51
C ARG A 149 2.03 3.43 6.61
N GLN A 150 1.97 2.63 7.68
CA GLN A 150 0.88 1.68 7.92
C GLN A 150 -0.47 2.38 8.04
N LEU A 151 -0.52 3.51 8.76
CA LEU A 151 -1.73 4.31 8.88
C LEU A 151 -2.16 4.87 7.53
N ASN A 152 -1.22 5.35 6.72
CA ASN A 152 -1.49 5.86 5.39
C ASN A 152 -2.00 4.76 4.43
N GLU A 153 -1.43 3.56 4.50
CA GLU A 153 -1.91 2.38 3.77
C GLU A 153 -3.33 2.00 4.20
N PHE A 154 -3.61 2.02 5.51
CA PHE A 154 -4.95 1.76 6.03
C PHE A 154 -5.98 2.80 5.55
N ILE A 155 -5.59 4.09 5.52
CA ILE A 155 -6.46 5.15 4.99
C ILE A 155 -6.75 4.90 3.51
N HIS A 156 -5.74 4.60 2.69
CA HIS A 156 -5.97 4.26 1.28
C HIS A 156 -6.87 3.04 1.11
N PHE A 157 -6.72 2.03 1.97
CA PHE A 157 -7.60 0.87 1.99
C PHE A 157 -9.05 1.27 2.27
N VAL A 158 -9.32 2.09 3.31
CA VAL A 158 -10.69 2.54 3.62
C VAL A 158 -11.26 3.47 2.54
N LEU A 159 -10.43 4.33 1.96
CA LEU A 159 -10.83 5.28 0.91
C LEU A 159 -10.97 4.62 -0.47
N PHE A 160 -10.58 3.36 -0.63
CA PHE A 160 -10.78 2.64 -1.87
C PHE A 160 -12.26 2.61 -2.26
N ASP A 161 -12.56 2.82 -3.54
CA ASP A 161 -13.93 2.88 -4.05
C ASP A 161 -14.50 1.48 -4.33
N TYR A 162 -14.86 0.79 -3.25
CA TYR A 162 -15.48 -0.53 -3.32
C TYR A 162 -16.83 -0.50 -4.06
N TYR A 163 -17.59 0.61 -3.97
CA TYR A 163 -18.87 0.74 -4.65
C TYR A 163 -18.68 0.75 -6.17
N PHE A 164 -17.77 1.59 -6.68
CA PHE A 164 -17.42 1.62 -8.09
C PHE A 164 -16.84 0.29 -8.57
N PHE A 165 -15.97 -0.32 -7.76
CA PHE A 165 -15.42 -1.64 -8.05
C PHE A 165 -16.53 -2.69 -8.23
N LEU A 166 -17.49 -2.75 -7.31
CA LEU A 166 -18.61 -3.69 -7.38
C LEU A 166 -19.53 -3.37 -8.57
N LYS A 167 -19.88 -2.10 -8.78
CA LYS A 167 -20.74 -1.66 -9.90
C LYS A 167 -20.15 -2.07 -11.26
N ASN A 168 -18.84 -1.88 -11.45
CA ASN A 168 -18.18 -2.24 -12.70
C ASN A 168 -17.95 -3.75 -12.85
N SER A 169 -17.79 -4.47 -11.73
CA SER A 169 -17.62 -5.93 -11.73
C SER A 169 -18.93 -6.69 -11.98
N ILE A 170 -20.08 -6.05 -11.70
CA ILE A 170 -21.43 -6.62 -11.91
C ILE A 170 -21.96 -6.32 -13.32
N LEU A 171 -21.49 -5.24 -13.98
CA LEU A 171 -21.71 -5.06 -15.41
C LEU A 171 -21.09 -6.25 -16.15
N PRO A 172 -21.85 -6.96 -17.00
CA PRO A 172 -21.48 -8.27 -17.49
C PRO A 172 -20.09 -8.18 -18.10
N CYS A 173 -19.18 -9.02 -17.61
CA CYS A 173 -17.85 -9.25 -18.15
C CYS A 173 -17.94 -9.82 -19.57
N ARG A 174 -18.54 -9.07 -20.51
CA ARG A 174 -18.40 -9.27 -21.95
C ARG A 174 -17.24 -8.39 -22.37
N LYS A 175 -16.05 -9.01 -22.37
CA LYS A 175 -14.77 -8.46 -22.83
C LYS A 175 -14.21 -7.35 -21.94
N ILE A 176 -13.71 -7.74 -20.77
CA ILE A 176 -12.57 -7.02 -20.19
C ILE A 176 -11.36 -7.40 -21.05
N ASN A 177 -11.23 -6.76 -22.22
CA ASN A 177 -9.91 -6.54 -22.77
C ASN A 177 -9.13 -5.81 -21.67
N PHE A 178 -7.92 -6.26 -21.37
CA PHE A 178 -6.94 -5.53 -20.58
C PHE A 178 -6.64 -4.19 -21.28
N LEU A 179 -7.55 -3.22 -21.16
CA LEU A 179 -7.23 -1.81 -21.29
C LEU A 179 -6.88 -1.36 -19.89
N ILE A 180 -5.60 -1.54 -19.58
CA ILE A 180 -4.89 -0.75 -18.58
C ILE A 180 -5.34 0.70 -18.79
N PRO A 181 -5.96 1.37 -17.80
CA PRO A 181 -6.08 2.81 -17.88
C PRO A 181 -4.65 3.36 -17.90
N ARG A 182 -4.22 3.89 -19.05
CA ARG A 182 -3.04 4.75 -19.14
C ARG A 182 -3.33 6.06 -18.40
N THR A 183 -3.45 6.00 -17.08
CA THR A 183 -3.48 7.16 -16.19
C THR A 183 -2.95 6.76 -14.82
N PHE A 184 -1.77 6.16 -14.81
CA PHE A 184 -0.78 6.40 -13.77
C PHE A 184 0.53 6.64 -14.50
N GLN A 185 0.64 7.83 -15.10
CA GLN A 185 1.93 8.38 -15.46
C GLN A 185 2.69 8.49 -14.14
N LEU A 186 3.67 7.60 -13.95
CA LEU A 186 4.80 7.89 -13.11
C LEU A 186 5.40 9.18 -13.65
N SER A 187 5.09 10.30 -13.02
CA SER A 187 5.97 11.46 -13.08
C SER A 187 7.28 11.01 -12.46
N THR A 188 8.17 10.59 -13.36
CA THR A 188 9.60 10.51 -13.16
C THR A 188 10.06 11.79 -12.47
N VAL A 189 10.38 11.67 -11.19
CA VAL A 189 11.32 12.57 -10.52
C VAL A 189 12.67 12.28 -11.16
N ASN A 190 13.05 13.08 -12.15
CA ASN A 190 14.44 13.19 -12.58
C ASN A 190 15.17 14.06 -11.55
N ILE A 191 16.33 13.58 -11.12
CA ILE A 191 17.44 14.40 -10.61
C ILE A 191 17.98 15.22 -11.78
#